data_AF-A0AAN7VJH2-F1
#
_entry.id   AF-A0AAN7VJH2-F1
#
_cell.length_a   1.000
_cell.length_b   1.000
_cell.length_c   1.000
_cell.angle_alpha   90.00
_cell.angle_beta   90.00
_cell.angle_gamma   90.00
#
_symmetry.space_group_name_H-M   'P 1'
#
loop_
_entity.id
_entity.type
_entity.pdbx_description
1 polymer ?
#
loop_
_entity_poly.entity_id
_entity_poly.type
_entity_poly.pdbx_seq_one_letter_code
_entity_poly.pdbx_strand_id
1 'polypeptide(L)'
;MLTVAYGEAILGQSNVYRWYKMFSEGREDLNNQKRAGRPSISTTTTDENIDEEVAEDLNISIGSCNSIFINDFGMRRVAAKFVPKLLNCEQKQSRVNID
;
A
#
# COMPACT_ATOMS: atom_id res chain seq x y z
N MET A 1 -4.80 -19.78 -39.65
CA MET A 1 -5.93 -18.82 -39.79
C MET A 1 -5.67 -17.54 -39.00
N LEU A 2 -5.44 -17.57 -37.68
CA LEU A 2 -5.12 -16.36 -36.89
C LEU A 2 -3.76 -15.74 -37.26
N THR A 3 -2.74 -16.55 -37.54
CA THR A 3 -1.43 -16.09 -38.03
C THR A 3 -1.50 -15.39 -39.39
N VAL A 4 -2.46 -15.77 -40.24
CA VAL A 4 -2.67 -15.16 -41.55
C VAL A 4 -3.30 -13.78 -41.42
N ALA A 5 -4.15 -13.57 -40.41
CA ALA A 5 -4.84 -12.30 -40.17
C ALA A 5 -4.03 -11.32 -39.29
N TYR A 6 -3.23 -11.81 -38.34
CA TYR A 6 -2.58 -10.98 -37.31
C TYR A 6 -1.06 -11.14 -37.21
N GLY A 7 -0.44 -11.94 -38.10
CA GLY A 7 1.01 -12.13 -38.13
C GLY A 7 1.58 -12.77 -36.86
N GLU A 8 2.73 -12.26 -36.39
CA GLU A 8 3.41 -12.75 -35.19
C GLU A 8 2.81 -12.23 -33.87
N ALA A 9 1.94 -11.23 -33.92
CA ALA A 9 1.28 -10.63 -32.75
C ALA A 9 0.07 -11.46 -32.28
N ILE A 10 0.20 -12.79 -32.30
CA ILE A 10 -0.86 -13.71 -31.88
C ILE A 10 -0.70 -14.15 -30.43
N LEU A 11 -1.83 -14.35 -29.76
CA LEU A 11 -1.85 -15.04 -28.47
C LEU A 11 -1.31 -16.46 -28.64
N GLY A 12 -0.44 -16.89 -27.72
CA GLY A 12 0.02 -18.29 -27.69
C GLY A 12 -1.14 -19.27 -27.62
N GLN A 13 -0.99 -20.44 -28.25
CA GLN A 13 -2.05 -21.45 -28.41
C GLN A 13 -2.78 -21.79 -27.10
N SER A 14 -2.05 -21.90 -25.98
CA SER A 14 -2.63 -22.17 -24.65
C SER A 14 -3.58 -21.07 -24.17
N ASN A 15 -3.27 -19.80 -24.47
CA ASN A 15 -4.14 -18.68 -24.11
C ASN A 15 -5.41 -18.67 -24.96
N VAL A 16 -5.31 -19.04 -26.24
CA VAL A 16 -6.48 -19.15 -27.14
C VAL A 16 -7.44 -20.22 -26.63
N TYR A 17 -6.95 -21.42 -26.29
CA TYR A 17 -7.79 -22.48 -25.72
C TYR A 17 -8.38 -22.11 -24.37
N ARG A 18 -7.63 -21.40 -23.52
CA ARG A 18 -8.14 -20.92 -22.23
C ARG A 18 -9.31 -19.95 -22.42
N TRP A 19 -9.19 -18.99 -23.33
CA TRP A 19 -10.27 -18.06 -23.65
C TRP A 19 -11.47 -18.77 -24.27
N TYR A 20 -11.25 -19.68 -25.23
CA TYR A 20 -12.32 -20.49 -25.82
C TYR A 20 -13.12 -21.25 -24.75
N LYS A 21 -12.43 -21.88 -23.80
CA LYS A 21 -13.07 -22.57 -22.68
C LYS A 21 -13.92 -21.62 -21.82
N MET A 22 -13.39 -20.46 -21.45
CA MET A 22 -14.13 -19.47 -20.66
C MET A 22 -15.38 -18.97 -21.40
N PHE A 23 -15.31 -18.73 -22.71
CA PHE A 23 -16.47 -18.35 -23.51
C PHE A 23 -17.50 -19.49 -23.58
N SER A 24 -17.06 -20.74 -23.74
CA SER A 24 -17.96 -21.90 -23.73
C SER A 24 -18.66 -22.13 -22.39
N GLU A 25 -18.06 -21.64 -21.29
CA GLU A 25 -18.62 -21.65 -19.93
C GLU A 25 -19.54 -20.44 -19.65
N GLY A 26 -19.83 -19.60 -20.67
CA GLY A 26 -20.79 -18.50 -20.58
C GLY A 26 -20.21 -17.17 -20.12
N ARG A 27 -18.88 -17.02 -20.07
CA ARG A 27 -18.24 -15.72 -19.79
C ARG A 27 -18.33 -14.82 -21.02
N GLU A 28 -18.97 -13.66 -20.91
CA GLU A 28 -19.04 -12.67 -22.00
C GLU A 28 -18.05 -11.50 -21.83
N ASP A 29 -17.48 -11.33 -20.63
CA ASP A 29 -16.59 -10.22 -20.30
C ASP A 29 -15.15 -10.44 -20.79
N LEU A 30 -14.62 -9.46 -21.53
CA LEU A 30 -13.28 -9.41 -22.08
C LEU A 30 -12.24 -8.81 -21.10
N ASN A 31 -12.69 -8.17 -20.01
CA ASN A 31 -11.80 -7.52 -19.06
C ASN A 31 -11.08 -8.52 -18.14
N ASN A 32 -9.92 -8.14 -17.62
CA ASN A 32 -9.23 -8.96 -16.63
C ASN A 32 -10.07 -9.00 -15.33
N GLN A 33 -10.29 -10.21 -14.82
CA GLN A 33 -10.87 -10.38 -13.49
C GLN A 33 -9.97 -9.73 -12.43
N LYS A 34 -10.60 -9.26 -11.35
CA LYS A 34 -9.91 -8.63 -10.23
C LYS A 34 -8.80 -9.57 -9.72
N ARG A 35 -7.55 -9.16 -9.88
CA ARG A 35 -6.40 -9.93 -9.40
C ARG A 35 -6.44 -9.91 -7.87
N ALA A 36 -6.40 -11.09 -7.25
CA ALA A 36 -6.11 -11.17 -5.82
C ALA A 36 -4.73 -10.53 -5.61
N GLY A 37 -4.70 -9.38 -4.95
CA GLY A 37 -3.47 -8.66 -4.66
C GLY A 37 -2.53 -9.50 -3.79
N ARG A 38 -1.28 -9.05 -3.68
CA ARG A 38 -0.34 -9.65 -2.72
C ARG A 38 -0.86 -9.43 -1.30
N PRO A 39 -0.96 -10.45 -0.44
CA PRO A 39 -1.20 -10.23 0.98
C PRO A 39 -0.04 -9.40 1.54
N SER A 40 -0.33 -8.20 2.05
CA SER A 40 0.66 -7.42 2.78
C SER A 40 0.81 -8.02 4.17
N ILE A 41 1.84 -8.83 4.34
CA ILE A 41 2.41 -9.12 5.66
C ILE A 41 3.72 -8.35 5.69
N SER A 42 3.74 -7.24 6.41
CA SER A 42 4.97 -6.55 6.80
C SER A 42 4.82 -6.24 8.28
N THR A 43 5.58 -6.97 9.07
CA THR A 43 5.87 -6.71 10.48
C THR A 43 6.95 -5.65 10.53
N THR A 44 6.63 -4.45 11.03
CA THR A 44 7.59 -3.40 11.37
C THR A 44 7.14 -2.70 12.64
N THR A 45 7.39 -3.43 13.72
CA THR A 45 7.25 -3.07 15.13
C THR A 45 7.96 -1.73 15.39
N THR A 46 7.20 -0.64 15.52
CA THR A 46 7.41 0.52 16.42
C THR A 46 6.35 1.59 16.11
N ASP A 47 6.09 1.87 14.84
CA ASP A 47 5.09 2.87 14.39
C ASP A 47 3.73 2.23 14.07
N GLU A 48 3.71 0.94 13.71
CA GLU A 48 2.48 0.17 13.52
C GLU A 48 1.62 0.21 14.79
N ASN A 49 2.23 0.35 15.96
CA ASN A 49 1.54 0.38 17.24
C ASN A 49 0.53 1.53 17.37
N ILE A 50 0.79 2.72 16.82
CA ILE A 50 -0.16 3.85 16.94
C ILE A 50 -1.34 3.64 15.99
N ASP A 51 -1.08 3.20 14.77
CA ASP A 51 -2.13 2.88 13.80
C ASP A 51 -2.98 1.68 14.30
N GLU A 52 -2.36 0.72 14.98
CA GLU A 52 -3.02 -0.43 15.62
C GLU A 52 -3.80 -0.01 16.87
N GLU A 53 -3.22 0.74 17.80
CA GLU A 53 -3.87 1.21 19.03
C GLU A 53 -5.11 2.05 18.71
N VAL A 54 -4.98 3.00 17.78
CA VAL A 54 -6.11 3.83 17.36
C VAL A 54 -7.16 3.02 16.59
N ALA A 55 -6.74 2.04 15.78
CA ALA A 55 -7.68 1.18 15.07
C ALA A 55 -8.45 0.25 16.03
N GLU A 56 -7.79 -0.27 17.06
CA GLU A 56 -8.40 -1.10 18.12
C GLU A 56 -9.38 -0.28 18.97
N ASP A 57 -8.98 0.91 19.43
CA ASP A 57 -9.82 1.82 20.23
C ASP A 57 -11.10 2.24 19.48
N LEU A 58 -10.98 2.45 18.17
CA LEU A 58 -12.09 2.82 17.30
C LEU A 58 -12.83 1.61 16.71
N ASN A 59 -12.33 0.38 16.96
CA ASN A 59 -12.82 -0.87 16.38
C ASN A 59 -13.00 -0.81 14.85
N ILE A 60 -12.02 -0.24 14.16
CA ILE A 60 -11.95 -0.13 12.70
C ILE A 60 -10.76 -0.94 12.17
N SER A 61 -10.71 -1.15 10.86
CA SER A 61 -9.53 -1.75 10.25
C SER A 61 -8.34 -0.76 10.22
N ILE A 62 -7.11 -1.26 10.37
CA ILE A 62 -5.87 -0.46 10.24
C ILE A 62 -5.84 0.29 8.89
N GLY A 63 -6.34 -0.33 7.82
CA GLY A 63 -6.43 0.32 6.50
C GLY A 63 -7.40 1.52 6.49
N SER A 64 -8.51 1.42 7.22
CA SER A 64 -9.44 2.53 7.43
C SER A 64 -8.82 3.64 8.25
N CYS A 65 -8.13 3.29 9.35
CA CYS A 65 -7.41 4.25 10.20
C CYS A 65 -6.37 5.05 9.39
N ASN A 66 -5.52 4.34 8.64
CA ASN A 66 -4.55 4.95 7.73
C ASN A 66 -5.18 5.84 6.66
N SER A 67 -6.34 5.45 6.12
CA SER A 67 -7.06 6.26 5.13
C SER A 67 -7.55 7.58 5.73
N ILE A 68 -8.03 7.56 6.98
CA ILE A 68 -8.47 8.76 7.69
C ILE A 68 -7.27 9.68 7.99
N PHE A 69 -6.17 9.12 8.52
CA PHE A 69 -4.95 9.90 8.78
C PHE A 69 -4.44 10.61 7.53
N ILE A 70 -4.39 9.91 6.39
CA ILE A 70 -3.83 10.48 5.16
C ILE A 70 -4.81 11.41 4.45
N ASN A 71 -6.06 10.99 4.25
CA ASN A 71 -6.99 11.70 3.37
C ASN A 71 -7.77 12.79 4.10
N ASP A 72 -8.19 12.53 5.34
CA ASP A 72 -9.07 13.44 6.08
C ASP A 72 -8.25 14.41 6.93
N PHE A 73 -7.19 13.90 7.58
CA PHE A 73 -6.29 14.72 8.41
C PHE A 73 -5.06 15.24 7.67
N GLY A 74 -4.77 14.75 6.46
CA GLY A 74 -3.61 15.19 5.68
C GLY A 74 -2.26 14.82 6.31
N MET A 75 -2.24 13.83 7.20
CA MET A 75 -1.05 13.41 7.93
C MET A 75 -0.14 12.56 7.07
N ARG A 76 1.16 12.61 7.39
CA ARG A 76 2.18 11.77 6.77
C ARG A 76 3.11 11.24 7.85
N ARG A 77 3.57 10.00 7.68
CA ARG A 77 4.63 9.44 8.51
C ARG A 77 5.95 10.17 8.25
N VAL A 78 6.56 10.67 9.31
CA VAL A 78 7.85 11.38 9.28
C VAL A 78 8.77 10.75 10.31
N ALA A 79 9.97 10.38 9.88
CA ALA A 79 10.98 9.86 10.78
C ALA A 79 11.42 10.94 11.79
N ALA A 80 11.63 10.55 13.04
CA ALA A 80 12.20 11.42 14.05
C ALA A 80 13.59 11.91 13.61
N LYS A 81 13.92 13.17 13.93
CA LYS A 81 15.26 13.71 13.67
C LYS A 81 16.25 13.20 14.71
N PHE A 82 17.47 12.87 14.27
CA PHE A 82 18.55 12.53 15.19
C PHE A 82 18.95 13.75 16.03
N VAL A 83 19.01 13.58 17.35
CA VAL A 83 19.42 14.61 18.30
C VAL A 83 20.76 14.19 18.93
N PRO A 84 21.89 14.89 18.66
CA PRO A 84 23.21 14.47 19.12
C PRO A 84 23.36 14.35 20.65
N LYS A 85 22.61 15.15 21.40
CA LYS A 85 22.63 15.14 22.86
C LYS A 85 21.32 15.65 23.45
N LEU A 86 20.83 14.96 24.47
CA LEU A 86 19.75 15.46 25.33
C LEU A 86 20.33 16.50 26.30
N LEU A 87 19.84 17.74 26.19
CA LEU A 87 20.34 18.86 27.00
C LEU A 87 19.57 18.97 28.32
N ASN A 88 20.29 19.27 29.40
CA ASN A 88 19.68 19.65 30.67
C ASN A 88 19.14 21.10 30.63
N CYS A 89 18.40 21.52 31.66
CA CYS A 89 17.78 22.85 31.68
C CYS A 89 18.80 23.99 31.59
N GLU A 90 19.94 23.88 32.28
CA GLU A 90 21.01 24.88 32.26
C GLU A 90 21.68 25.01 30.88
N GLN A 91 21.92 23.87 30.22
CA GLN A 91 22.45 23.80 28.85
C GLN A 91 21.49 24.39 27.81
N LYS A 92 20.18 24.31 28.04
CA LYS A 92 19.18 24.98 27.20
C LYS A 92 19.22 26.49 27.42
N GLN A 93 19.24 26.93 28.68
CA GLN A 93 19.24 28.35 29.02
C GLN A 93 20.50 29.08 28.52
N SER A 94 21.67 28.46 28.70
CA SER A 94 22.93 29.00 28.18
C SER A 94 22.93 29.17 26.66
N ARG A 95 22.29 28.27 25.90
CA ARG A 95 22.19 28.40 24.43
C ARG A 95 21.24 29.52 23.98
N VAL A 96 20.21 29.84 24.75
CA VAL A 96 19.26 30.93 24.44
C VAL A 96 19.87 32.30 24.80
N ASN A 97 20.71 32.38 25.84
CA ASN A 97 21.31 33.62 26.32
C ASN A 97 22.57 34.06 25.54
N ILE A 98 22.96 33.35 24.47
CA ILE A 98 24.15 33.68 23.66
C ILE A 98 23.80 34.59 22.45
N ASP A 99 22.52 34.93 22.27
CA ASP A 99 22.08 35.99 21.35
C ASP A 99 22.21 37.39 21.99
#